data_AF-A0A9D4B618-F1
#
_entry.id   AF-A0A9D4B618-F1
#
_cell.length_a   1.000
_cell.length_b   1.000
_cell.length_c   1.000
_cell.angle_alpha   90.00
_cell.angle_beta   90.00
_cell.angle_gamma   90.00
#
_symmetry.space_group_name_H-M   'P 1'
#
loop_
_entity.id
_entity.type
_entity.pdbx_description
1 polymer ?
#
loop_
_entity_poly.entity_id
_entity_poly.type
_entity_poly.pdbx_seq_one_letter_code
_entity_poly.pdbx_strand_id
1 'polypeptide(L)'
;MGKNNIEVKQHLEMVAQCRESGQRMQAHCLSWHNQNEFLKLCGEKVLNSILEEVRKARYFSIGVDGTPDVSHKEQLVFILRYVMQQNGNWDVHERFVKLVDFEKKTGADIAEQIKRFLKECDLELSWCRGQGYDNASNVSGKFQGVKTNILEENAQAYFSPCSAHTLNLCGTHAVETSVEVKTYFGNVQKLYKVFALSPARWKILQTIANISLHSVSKTRWSARVDAACSLIKNHTGVLESLIKIEEELHLPPEIQADVDCLIKWLKSFEFILLTTIWFKVLQCIDDKNKVL
;
A
#
# COMPACT_ATOMS: atom_id res chain seq x y z
N MET A 1 17.52 10.42 -23.88
CA MET A 1 17.36 11.88 -24.04
C MET A 1 18.12 12.50 -25.23
N GLY A 2 18.91 11.76 -26.04
CA GLY A 2 19.76 12.37 -27.10
C GLY A 2 19.38 12.14 -28.57
N LYS A 3 18.22 11.53 -28.90
CA LYS A 3 17.91 11.22 -30.31
C LYS A 3 17.46 12.43 -31.15
N ASN A 4 17.00 13.51 -30.52
CA ASN A 4 16.33 14.62 -31.21
C ASN A 4 17.04 15.98 -31.08
N ASN A 5 18.22 16.05 -30.44
CA ASN A 5 19.00 17.29 -30.31
C ASN A 5 20.48 17.00 -30.55
N ILE A 6 21.04 17.59 -31.61
CA ILE A 6 22.40 17.36 -32.10
C ILE A 6 23.44 17.82 -31.08
N GLU A 7 23.20 18.93 -30.39
CA GLU A 7 24.12 19.51 -29.40
C GLU A 7 24.21 18.62 -28.15
N VAL A 8 23.06 18.11 -27.67
CA VAL A 8 23.05 17.18 -26.54
C VAL A 8 23.74 15.88 -26.90
N LYS A 9 23.58 15.38 -28.14
CA LYS A 9 24.25 14.18 -28.62
C LYS A 9 25.77 14.36 -28.66
N GLN A 10 26.25 15.46 -29.25
CA GLN A 10 27.68 15.79 -29.31
C GLN A 10 28.29 15.94 -27.92
N HIS A 11 27.59 16.61 -27.00
CA HIS A 11 28.05 16.75 -25.61
C HIS A 11 28.14 15.40 -24.89
N LEU A 12 27.17 14.50 -25.10
CA LEU A 12 27.21 13.14 -24.53
C LEU A 12 28.37 12.31 -25.08
N GLU A 13 28.66 12.43 -26.38
CA GLU A 13 29.81 11.78 -27.03
C GLU A 13 31.14 12.29 -26.46
N MET A 14 31.29 13.60 -26.24
CA MET A 14 32.47 14.18 -25.58
C MET A 14 32.64 13.68 -24.14
N VAL A 15 31.55 13.58 -23.37
CA VAL A 15 31.61 13.03 -22.01
C VAL A 15 32.05 11.56 -22.02
N ALA A 16 31.57 10.76 -22.98
CA ALA A 16 31.95 9.36 -23.12
C ALA A 16 33.44 9.22 -23.46
N GLN A 17 33.95 10.00 -24.41
CA GLN A 17 35.36 10.00 -24.80
C GLN A 17 36.29 10.38 -23.64
N CYS A 18 35.95 11.40 -22.84
CA CYS A 18 36.74 11.77 -21.66
C CYS A 18 36.75 10.65 -20.59
N ARG A 19 35.65 9.92 -20.43
CA ARG A 19 35.59 8.78 -19.49
C ARG A 19 36.47 7.61 -19.96
N GLU A 20 36.48 7.32 -21.26
CA GLU A 20 37.32 6.26 -21.85
C GLU A 20 38.80 6.60 -21.79
N SER A 21 39.17 7.87 -21.96
CA SER A 21 40.57 8.34 -21.89
C SER A 21 41.09 8.57 -20.46
N GLY A 22 40.27 8.33 -19.42
CA GLY A 22 40.63 8.57 -18.02
C GLY A 22 40.77 10.05 -17.65
N GLN A 23 40.32 10.97 -18.51
CA GLN A 23 40.41 12.41 -18.28
C GLN A 23 39.14 12.94 -17.60
N ARG A 24 39.30 13.76 -16.55
CA ARG A 24 38.18 14.38 -15.85
C ARG A 24 37.76 15.67 -16.56
N MET A 25 36.56 15.67 -17.14
CA MET A 25 35.98 16.88 -17.70
C MET A 25 35.50 17.81 -16.57
N GLN A 26 35.97 19.07 -16.56
CA GLN A 26 35.78 20.00 -15.44
C GLN A 26 34.32 20.49 -15.29
N ALA A 27 33.58 20.64 -16.40
CA ALA A 27 32.18 21.04 -16.39
C ALA A 27 31.38 20.21 -17.41
N HIS A 28 30.30 19.57 -16.98
CA HIS A 28 29.43 18.80 -17.85
C HIS A 28 28.01 18.66 -17.31
N CYS A 29 27.00 18.60 -18.18
CA CYS A 29 25.59 18.49 -17.79
C CYS A 29 25.23 17.18 -17.05
N LEU A 30 26.11 16.17 -17.09
CA LEU A 30 25.91 14.90 -16.36
C LEU A 30 26.45 14.91 -14.92
N SER A 31 26.80 16.07 -14.37
CA SER A 31 27.20 16.14 -12.96
C SER A 31 25.98 15.95 -12.08
N TRP A 32 26.15 15.40 -10.87
CA TRP A 32 25.07 15.25 -9.90
C TRP A 32 24.34 16.59 -9.64
N HIS A 33 25.09 17.69 -9.60
CA HIS A 33 24.55 19.03 -9.39
C HIS A 33 23.63 19.45 -10.54
N ASN A 34 24.12 19.36 -11.79
CA ASN A 34 23.38 19.79 -12.97
C ASN A 34 22.16 18.89 -13.24
N GLN A 35 22.26 17.58 -12.98
CA GLN A 35 21.14 16.66 -13.10
C GLN A 35 20.03 16.99 -12.09
N ASN A 36 20.38 17.24 -10.83
CA ASN A 36 19.40 17.59 -9.81
C ASN A 36 18.77 18.96 -10.06
N GLU A 37 19.55 19.94 -10.51
CA GLU A 37 19.02 21.24 -10.92
C GLU A 37 18.04 21.11 -12.08
N PHE A 38 18.40 20.35 -13.12
CA PHE A 38 17.52 20.09 -14.26
C PHE A 38 16.22 19.40 -13.83
N LEU A 39 16.32 18.35 -13.00
CA LEU A 39 15.15 17.66 -12.45
C LEU A 39 14.27 18.59 -11.63
N LYS A 40 14.87 19.48 -10.83
CA LYS A 40 14.16 20.50 -10.06
C LYS A 40 13.41 21.46 -10.98
N LEU A 41 14.06 22.01 -12.00
CA LEU A 41 13.42 22.92 -12.96
C LEU A 41 12.28 22.25 -13.74
N CYS A 42 12.46 20.99 -14.15
CA CYS A 42 11.39 20.21 -14.77
C CYS A 42 10.21 20.00 -13.81
N GLY A 43 10.51 19.62 -12.55
CA GLY A 43 9.50 19.44 -11.51
C GLY A 43 8.72 20.72 -11.23
N GLU A 44 9.41 21.86 -11.10
CA GLU A 44 8.80 23.19 -10.93
C GLU A 44 7.92 23.56 -12.13
N LYS A 45 8.36 23.28 -13.36
CA LYS A 45 7.56 23.55 -14.55
C LYS A 45 6.26 22.73 -14.59
N VAL A 46 6.34 21.45 -14.24
CA VAL A 46 5.16 20.56 -14.16
C VAL A 46 4.23 21.01 -13.03
N LEU A 47 4.79 21.30 -11.85
CA LEU A 47 4.04 21.80 -10.70
C LEU A 47 3.29 23.08 -11.05
N ASN A 48 3.96 24.06 -11.64
CA ASN A 48 3.34 25.33 -12.04
C ASN A 48 2.19 25.11 -13.03
N SER A 49 2.35 24.20 -14.00
CA SER A 49 1.28 23.83 -14.93
C SER A 49 0.06 23.25 -14.20
N ILE A 50 0.29 22.35 -13.23
CA ILE A 50 -0.79 21.77 -12.42
C ILE A 50 -1.49 22.86 -11.60
N LEU A 51 -0.74 23.75 -10.95
CA LEU A 51 -1.31 24.82 -10.11
C LEU A 51 -2.09 25.84 -10.95
N GLU A 52 -1.63 26.17 -12.16
CA GLU A 52 -2.39 27.00 -13.10
C GLU A 52 -3.72 26.36 -13.50
N GLU A 53 -3.73 25.05 -13.77
CA GLU A 53 -4.96 24.30 -14.04
C GLU A 53 -5.92 24.31 -12.85
N VAL A 54 -5.42 24.03 -11.64
CA VAL A 54 -6.22 24.06 -10.41
C VAL A 54 -6.83 25.45 -10.16
N ARG A 55 -6.05 26.53 -10.34
CA ARG A 55 -6.54 27.90 -10.19
C ARG A 55 -7.62 28.25 -11.22
N LYS A 56 -7.50 27.77 -12.46
CA LYS A 56 -8.54 27.92 -13.49
C LYS A 56 -9.80 27.15 -13.16
N ALA A 57 -9.66 25.92 -12.65
CA ALA A 57 -10.78 25.12 -12.17
C ALA A 57 -11.46 25.75 -10.93
N ARG A 58 -10.71 26.57 -10.18
CA ARG A 58 -11.04 27.18 -8.89
C ARG A 58 -11.22 26.15 -7.78
N TYR A 59 -12.11 25.18 -7.94
CA TYR A 59 -12.44 24.18 -6.93
C TYR A 59 -11.64 22.89 -7.11
N PHE A 60 -11.21 22.31 -5.99
CA PHE A 60 -10.45 21.07 -5.98
C PHE A 60 -10.79 20.20 -4.75
N SER A 61 -10.38 18.95 -4.79
CA SER A 61 -10.30 18.05 -3.65
C SER A 61 -8.84 17.68 -3.40
N ILE A 62 -8.49 17.43 -2.15
CA ILE A 62 -7.15 17.04 -1.73
C ILE A 62 -7.13 15.60 -1.22
N GLY A 63 -6.22 14.79 -1.75
CA GLY A 63 -5.88 13.47 -1.27
C GLY A 63 -4.55 13.51 -0.53
N VAL A 64 -4.49 12.94 0.67
CA VAL A 64 -3.22 12.73 1.39
C VAL A 64 -3.12 11.30 1.87
N ASP A 65 -2.01 10.65 1.55
CA ASP A 65 -1.70 9.28 1.99
C ASP A 65 -0.31 9.19 2.59
N GLY A 66 -0.13 8.30 3.57
CA GLY A 66 1.10 8.12 4.32
C GLY A 66 1.72 6.75 4.06
N THR A 67 2.98 6.71 3.63
CA THR A 67 3.73 5.46 3.48
C THR A 67 5.13 5.60 4.08
N PRO A 68 5.67 4.55 4.72
CA PRO A 68 7.09 4.53 5.06
C PRO A 68 7.93 4.45 3.77
N ASP A 69 9.01 5.21 3.72
CA ASP A 69 10.04 5.11 2.69
C ASP A 69 11.00 3.93 2.95
N VAL A 70 11.94 3.70 2.03
CA VAL A 70 12.95 2.63 2.15
C VAL A 70 13.90 2.80 3.34
N SER A 71 13.94 4.00 3.95
CA SER A 71 14.76 4.34 5.12
C SER A 71 13.94 4.36 6.41
N HIS A 72 12.70 3.86 6.40
CA HIS A 72 11.75 3.86 7.53
C HIS A 72 11.28 5.25 7.99
N LYS A 73 11.36 6.28 7.14
CA LYS A 73 10.74 7.58 7.37
C LYS A 73 9.33 7.61 6.80
N GLU A 74 8.36 8.11 7.55
CA GLU A 74 7.01 8.32 7.02
C GLU A 74 7.04 9.49 6.02
N GLN A 75 6.43 9.30 4.86
CA GLN A 75 6.26 10.32 3.83
C GLN A 75 4.79 10.52 3.52
N LEU A 76 4.38 11.78 3.42
CA LEU A 76 3.05 12.17 2.98
C LEU A 76 3.05 12.48 1.49
N VAL A 77 2.16 11.82 0.76
CA VAL A 77 1.87 12.06 -0.66
C VAL A 77 0.73 13.07 -0.76
N PHE A 78 0.89 14.11 -1.56
CA PHE A 78 -0.15 15.09 -1.86
C PHE A 78 -0.69 14.91 -3.29
N ILE A 79 -2.00 14.74 -3.39
CA ILE A 79 -2.72 14.61 -4.66
C ILE A 79 -3.81 15.69 -4.71
N LEU A 80 -3.91 16.39 -5.84
CA LEU A 80 -5.02 17.30 -6.13
C LEU A 80 -5.92 16.70 -7.20
N ARG A 81 -7.22 16.76 -6.96
CA ARG A 81 -8.26 16.33 -7.91
C ARG A 81 -9.19 17.48 -8.22
N TYR A 82 -9.39 17.78 -9.49
CA TYR A 82 -10.20 18.93 -9.94
C TYR A 82 -10.88 18.59 -11.26
N VAL A 83 -11.85 19.42 -11.64
CA VAL A 83 -12.64 19.22 -12.86
C VAL A 83 -12.34 20.39 -13.81
N MET A 84 -12.01 20.08 -15.05
CA MET A 84 -11.79 21.09 -16.09
C MET A 84 -12.65 20.81 -17.29
N GLN A 85 -13.03 21.89 -17.98
CA GLN A 85 -13.69 21.76 -19.27
C GLN A 85 -12.64 21.70 -20.37
N GLN A 86 -12.66 20.63 -21.18
CA GLN A 86 -11.85 20.48 -22.37
C GLN A 86 -12.76 20.17 -23.56
N ASN A 87 -12.66 20.97 -24.63
CA ASN A 87 -13.43 20.77 -25.87
C ASN A 87 -14.95 20.62 -25.66
N GLY A 88 -15.50 21.34 -24.68
CA GLY A 88 -16.93 21.28 -24.34
C GLY A 88 -17.33 20.19 -23.33
N ASN A 89 -16.45 19.23 -23.05
CA ASN A 89 -16.68 18.15 -22.07
C ASN A 89 -16.01 18.47 -20.73
N TRP A 90 -16.57 17.94 -19.64
CA TRP A 90 -16.01 18.06 -18.30
C TRP A 90 -15.21 16.80 -17.96
N ASP A 91 -13.92 16.97 -17.73
CA ASP A 91 -13.01 15.88 -17.40
C ASP A 91 -12.47 16.03 -15.98
N VAL A 92 -12.34 14.89 -15.30
CA VAL A 92 -11.74 14.82 -13.97
C VAL A 92 -10.23 14.65 -14.11
N HIS A 93 -9.48 15.57 -13.52
CA HIS A 93 -8.03 15.53 -13.47
C HIS A 93 -7.58 15.17 -12.05
N GLU A 94 -6.69 14.19 -11.96
CA GLU A 94 -6.00 13.84 -10.73
C GLU A 94 -4.49 14.02 -10.95
N ARG A 95 -3.83 14.72 -10.04
CA ARG A 95 -2.42 15.13 -10.17
C ARG A 95 -1.68 14.89 -8.87
N PHE A 96 -0.63 14.08 -8.93
CA PHE A 96 0.41 14.06 -7.91
C PHE A 96 1.13 15.40 -7.89
N VAL A 97 1.35 15.94 -6.69
CA VAL A 97 1.99 17.26 -6.51
C VAL A 97 3.33 17.14 -5.82
N LYS A 98 3.38 16.48 -4.66
CA LYS A 98 4.57 16.47 -3.82
C LYS A 98 4.58 15.27 -2.86
N LEU A 99 5.80 14.85 -2.52
CA LEU A 99 6.12 13.98 -1.39
C LEU A 99 6.82 14.81 -0.31
N VAL A 100 6.41 14.65 0.95
CA VAL A 100 7.00 15.37 2.08
C VAL A 100 7.36 14.39 3.19
N ASP A 101 8.62 14.40 3.61
CA ASP A 101 9.06 13.70 4.81
C ASP A 101 8.30 14.23 6.02
N PHE A 102 7.72 13.33 6.80
CA PHE A 102 6.84 13.69 7.89
C PHE A 102 7.08 12.77 9.08
N GLU A 103 7.67 13.32 10.14
CA GLU A 103 8.04 12.56 11.35
C GLU A 103 6.95 12.60 12.43
N LYS A 104 6.05 13.58 12.35
CA LYS A 104 4.95 13.75 13.33
C LYS A 104 3.78 12.84 12.95
N LYS A 105 2.95 12.43 13.91
CA LYS A 105 1.89 11.40 13.65
C LYS A 105 0.48 11.81 14.04
N THR A 106 0.28 13.01 14.59
CA THR A 106 -1.05 13.42 15.04
C THR A 106 -1.88 13.98 13.88
N GLY A 107 -3.21 13.88 13.98
CA GLY A 107 -4.13 14.46 13.00
C GLY A 107 -3.98 15.96 12.83
N ALA A 108 -3.73 16.67 13.92
CA ALA A 108 -3.48 18.11 13.90
C ALA A 108 -2.21 18.46 13.12
N ASP A 109 -1.12 17.68 13.29
CA ASP A 109 0.13 17.92 12.55
C ASP A 109 -0.07 17.72 11.04
N ILE A 110 -0.83 16.70 10.63
CA ILE A 110 -1.14 16.44 9.21
C ILE A 110 -2.03 17.55 8.65
N ALA A 111 -3.04 18.01 9.39
CA ALA A 111 -3.88 19.12 8.98
C ALA A 111 -3.06 20.41 8.79
N GLU A 112 -2.14 20.70 9.70
CA GLU A 112 -1.24 21.87 9.57
C GLU A 112 -0.30 21.72 8.37
N GLN A 113 0.21 20.51 8.12
CA GLN A 113 1.00 20.22 6.93
C GLN A 113 0.21 20.46 5.64
N ILE A 114 -1.07 20.07 5.61
CA ILE A 114 -1.97 20.35 4.48
C ILE A 114 -2.15 21.84 4.27
N LYS A 115 -2.44 22.61 5.33
CA LYS A 115 -2.60 24.07 5.24
C LYS A 115 -1.33 24.75 4.75
N ARG A 116 -0.17 24.33 5.27
CA ARG A 116 1.14 24.81 4.81
C ARG A 116 1.35 24.50 3.34
N PHE A 117 1.06 23.28 2.90
CA PHE A 117 1.18 22.88 1.50
C PHE A 117 0.29 23.73 0.58
N LEU A 118 -0.98 23.96 0.96
CA LEU A 118 -1.89 24.81 0.19
C LEU A 118 -1.38 26.25 0.11
N LYS A 119 -0.85 26.79 1.21
CA LYS A 119 -0.24 28.12 1.25
C LYS A 119 1.02 28.22 0.37
N GLU A 120 1.89 27.22 0.39
CA GLU A 120 3.06 27.13 -0.50
C GLU A 120 2.66 27.13 -1.98
N CYS A 121 1.51 26.53 -2.29
CA CYS A 121 0.97 26.46 -3.65
C CYS A 121 0.12 27.68 -4.05
N ASP A 122 -0.06 28.66 -3.15
CA ASP A 122 -0.99 29.78 -3.33
C ASP A 122 -2.41 29.30 -3.72
N LEU A 123 -2.91 28.34 -2.94
CA LEU A 123 -4.26 27.79 -3.03
C LEU A 123 -5.01 28.06 -1.73
N GLU A 124 -6.22 28.58 -1.83
CA GLU A 124 -7.05 28.83 -0.65
C GLU A 124 -7.74 27.54 -0.19
N LEU A 125 -7.72 27.29 1.13
CA LEU A 125 -8.49 26.19 1.71
C LEU A 125 -10.00 26.36 1.43
N SER A 126 -10.49 27.60 1.30
CA SER A 126 -11.88 27.94 0.98
C SER A 126 -12.37 27.36 -0.35
N TRP A 127 -11.45 27.03 -1.28
CA TRP A 127 -11.76 26.43 -2.57
C TRP A 127 -11.80 24.90 -2.53
N CYS A 128 -11.34 24.29 -1.44
CA CYS A 128 -11.41 22.86 -1.25
C CYS A 128 -12.88 22.40 -1.13
N ARG A 129 -13.24 21.35 -1.85
CA ARG A 129 -14.59 20.74 -1.87
C ARG A 129 -14.59 19.29 -1.43
N GLY A 130 -13.41 18.69 -1.29
CA GLY A 130 -13.28 17.31 -0.85
C GLY A 130 -11.93 17.07 -0.19
N GLN A 131 -11.92 16.20 0.80
CA GLN A 131 -10.72 15.73 1.49
C GLN A 131 -10.76 14.21 1.57
N GLY A 132 -9.70 13.55 1.09
CA GLY A 132 -9.62 12.09 0.99
C GLY A 132 -8.36 11.57 1.69
N TYR A 133 -8.55 10.69 2.67
CA TYR A 133 -7.46 10.09 3.43
C TYR A 133 -7.77 8.65 3.82
N ASP A 134 -6.80 7.95 4.43
CA ASP A 134 -7.07 6.69 5.11
C ASP A 134 -8.02 6.89 6.32
N ASN A 135 -8.66 5.82 6.78
CA ASN A 135 -9.53 5.90 7.96
C ASN A 135 -8.76 5.64 9.25
N ALA A 136 -7.45 5.90 9.29
CA ALA A 136 -6.72 5.80 10.54
C ALA A 136 -7.35 6.75 11.57
N SER A 137 -7.28 6.38 12.85
CA SER A 137 -7.86 7.15 13.95
C SER A 137 -7.36 8.59 13.99
N ASN A 138 -6.10 8.81 13.61
CA ASN A 138 -5.46 10.12 13.60
C ASN A 138 -6.02 11.01 12.48
N VAL A 139 -6.68 10.43 11.48
CA VAL A 139 -7.09 11.13 10.26
C VAL A 139 -8.60 11.32 10.22
N SER A 140 -9.35 10.27 10.57
CA SER A 140 -10.83 10.27 10.64
C SER A 140 -11.39 10.60 12.04
N GLY A 141 -10.52 10.81 13.03
CA GLY A 141 -10.88 10.98 14.44
C GLY A 141 -11.83 12.14 14.70
N LYS A 142 -12.86 11.86 15.52
CA LYS A 142 -13.89 12.83 15.94
C LYS A 142 -13.32 14.03 16.71
N PHE A 143 -12.18 13.84 17.38
CA PHE A 143 -11.49 14.86 18.16
C PHE A 143 -10.07 14.98 17.61
N GLN A 144 -9.66 16.16 17.15
CA GLN A 144 -8.30 16.45 16.67
C GLN A 144 -7.84 15.65 15.42
N GLY A 145 -8.74 14.95 14.74
CA GLY A 145 -8.45 14.32 13.45
C GLY A 145 -8.29 15.33 12.32
N VAL A 146 -7.58 14.96 11.25
CA VAL A 146 -7.41 15.81 10.05
C VAL A 146 -8.76 16.28 9.52
N LYS A 147 -9.71 15.34 9.42
CA LYS A 147 -11.10 15.59 9.03
C LYS A 147 -11.71 16.77 9.76
N THR A 148 -11.64 16.73 11.09
CA THR A 148 -12.29 17.70 11.96
C THR A 148 -11.65 19.07 11.82
N ASN A 149 -10.31 19.14 11.83
CA ASN A 149 -9.56 20.39 11.66
C ASN A 149 -9.86 21.08 10.32
N ILE A 150 -9.95 20.33 9.22
CA ILE A 150 -10.23 20.91 7.91
C ILE A 150 -11.70 21.34 7.79
N LEU A 151 -12.64 20.56 8.34
CA LEU A 151 -14.06 20.91 8.32
C LEU A 151 -14.40 22.13 9.18
N GLU A 152 -13.67 22.36 10.28
CA GLU A 152 -13.83 23.54 11.14
C GLU A 152 -13.50 24.84 10.38
N GLU A 153 -12.49 24.82 9.50
CA GLU A 153 -12.12 25.99 8.69
C GLU A 153 -12.87 26.08 7.37
N ASN A 154 -13.21 24.94 6.78
CA ASN A 154 -14.01 24.86 5.55
C ASN A 154 -15.00 23.70 5.60
N ALA A 155 -16.23 24.01 6.01
CA ALA A 155 -17.33 23.06 6.06
C ALA A 155 -17.73 22.47 4.69
N GLN A 156 -17.29 23.06 3.57
CA GLN A 156 -17.55 22.56 2.22
C GLN A 156 -16.53 21.51 1.75
N ALA A 157 -15.44 21.29 2.49
CA ALA A 157 -14.45 20.27 2.17
C ALA A 157 -14.92 18.88 2.64
N TYR A 158 -15.81 18.23 1.89
CA TYR A 158 -16.41 16.97 2.31
C TYR A 158 -15.39 15.83 2.47
N PHE A 159 -15.45 15.13 3.59
CA PHE A 159 -14.57 13.99 3.83
C PHE A 159 -15.05 12.74 3.09
N SER A 160 -14.17 12.19 2.26
CA SER A 160 -14.34 10.91 1.59
C SER A 160 -13.37 9.88 2.18
N PRO A 161 -13.85 8.88 2.94
CA PRO A 161 -13.00 7.83 3.49
C PRO A 161 -12.41 6.95 2.37
N CYS A 162 -11.23 6.40 2.60
CA CYS A 162 -10.66 5.40 1.69
C CYS A 162 -11.54 4.14 1.66
N SER A 163 -12.12 3.85 0.49
CA SER A 163 -13.03 2.71 0.31
C SER A 163 -12.32 1.36 0.53
N ALA A 164 -11.09 1.22 0.03
CA ALA A 164 -10.28 0.02 0.23
C ALA A 164 -9.98 -0.23 1.72
N HIS A 165 -9.60 0.81 2.44
CA HIS A 165 -9.38 0.72 3.89
C HIS A 165 -10.68 0.44 4.66
N THR A 166 -11.80 1.05 4.25
CA THR A 166 -13.13 0.80 4.84
C THR A 166 -13.52 -0.67 4.69
N LEU A 167 -13.41 -1.22 3.47
CA LEU A 167 -13.72 -2.62 3.20
C LEU A 167 -12.82 -3.56 4.01
N ASN A 168 -11.54 -3.21 4.14
CA ASN A 168 -10.59 -3.95 4.96
C ASN A 168 -10.99 -3.95 6.45
N LEU A 169 -11.43 -2.82 7.00
CA LEU A 169 -11.93 -2.72 8.38
C LEU A 169 -13.19 -3.56 8.59
N CYS A 170 -14.12 -3.58 7.63
CA CYS A 170 -15.30 -4.46 7.69
C CYS A 170 -14.90 -5.94 7.84
N GLY A 171 -13.90 -6.39 7.06
CA GLY A 171 -13.35 -7.75 7.19
C GLY A 171 -12.73 -8.02 8.57
N THR A 172 -11.92 -7.07 9.06
CA THR A 172 -11.31 -7.15 10.40
C THR A 172 -12.37 -7.32 11.49
N HIS A 173 -13.32 -6.39 11.55
CA HIS A 173 -14.34 -6.39 12.60
C HIS A 173 -15.27 -7.61 12.49
N ALA A 174 -15.63 -8.04 11.27
CA ALA A 174 -16.44 -9.24 11.08
C ALA A 174 -15.80 -10.47 11.72
N VAL A 175 -14.48 -10.65 11.57
CA VAL A 175 -13.77 -11.76 12.21
C VAL A 175 -13.66 -11.57 13.72
N GLU A 176 -13.38 -10.36 14.19
CA GLU A 176 -13.20 -10.11 15.62
C GLU A 176 -14.47 -10.41 16.45
N THR A 177 -15.64 -10.38 15.83
CA THR A 177 -16.92 -10.68 16.48
C THR A 177 -17.13 -12.17 16.82
N SER A 178 -16.47 -13.10 16.13
CA SER A 178 -16.65 -14.55 16.36
C SER A 178 -15.37 -15.21 16.87
N VAL A 179 -15.49 -15.95 17.97
CA VAL A 179 -14.36 -16.68 18.57
C VAL A 179 -13.91 -17.83 17.67
N GLU A 180 -14.86 -18.51 17.03
CA GLU A 180 -14.66 -19.60 16.07
C GLU A 180 -13.86 -19.10 14.87
N VAL A 181 -14.26 -17.97 14.28
CA VAL A 181 -13.56 -17.40 13.13
C VAL A 181 -12.17 -16.88 13.52
N LYS A 182 -12.03 -16.23 14.68
CA LYS A 182 -10.70 -15.84 15.21
C LYS A 182 -9.79 -17.05 15.36
N THR A 183 -10.32 -18.14 15.90
CA THR A 183 -9.60 -19.40 16.12
C THR A 183 -9.20 -20.03 14.80
N TYR A 184 -10.10 -20.04 13.81
CA TYR A 184 -9.82 -20.49 12.44
C TYR A 184 -8.62 -19.75 11.82
N PHE A 185 -8.63 -18.41 11.79
CA PHE A 185 -7.49 -17.66 11.25
C PHE A 185 -6.23 -17.80 12.11
N GLY A 186 -6.37 -18.02 13.43
CA GLY A 186 -5.27 -18.39 14.31
C GLY A 186 -4.61 -19.71 13.91
N ASN A 187 -5.42 -20.72 13.59
CA ASN A 187 -4.95 -22.03 13.13
C ASN A 187 -4.31 -21.96 11.74
N VAL A 188 -4.88 -21.18 10.80
CA VAL A 188 -4.25 -20.92 9.49
C VAL A 188 -2.86 -20.30 9.66
N GLN A 189 -2.73 -19.29 10.54
CA GLN A 189 -1.45 -18.66 10.82
C GLN A 189 -0.47 -19.61 11.51
N LYS A 190 -0.95 -20.45 12.42
CA LYS A 190 -0.16 -21.47 13.10
C LYS A 190 0.38 -22.50 12.10
N LEU A 191 -0.47 -23.00 11.22
CA LEU A 191 -0.09 -23.92 10.13
C LEU A 191 1.03 -23.32 9.27
N TYR A 192 0.87 -22.07 8.82
CA TYR A 192 1.93 -21.39 8.07
C TYR A 192 3.25 -21.34 8.85
N LYS A 193 3.23 -20.98 10.14
CA LYS A 193 4.44 -20.92 10.97
C LYS A 193 5.12 -22.28 11.13
N VAL A 194 4.34 -23.36 11.33
CA VAL A 194 4.87 -24.72 11.43
C VAL A 194 5.69 -25.06 10.19
N PHE A 195 5.20 -24.76 8.98
CA PHE A 195 5.97 -25.04 7.77
C PHE A 195 7.09 -24.01 7.50
N ALA A 196 6.78 -22.72 7.53
CA ALA A 196 7.66 -21.64 7.08
C ALA A 196 8.91 -21.47 7.96
N LEU A 197 8.85 -21.85 9.24
CA LEU A 197 9.99 -21.73 10.17
C LEU A 197 11.00 -22.88 10.06
N SER A 198 10.83 -23.85 9.15
CA SER A 198 11.89 -24.84 8.85
C SER A 198 11.96 -25.15 7.37
N PRO A 199 13.14 -25.01 6.73
CA PRO A 199 13.35 -25.43 5.35
C PRO A 199 13.02 -26.90 5.11
N ALA A 200 13.26 -27.79 6.08
CA ALA A 200 12.96 -29.21 5.96
C ALA A 200 11.44 -29.46 5.90
N ARG A 201 10.68 -28.85 6.81
CA ARG A 201 9.21 -28.93 6.82
C ARG A 201 8.62 -28.33 5.53
N TRP A 202 9.14 -27.19 5.10
CA TRP A 202 8.71 -26.55 3.85
C TRP A 202 8.98 -27.44 2.63
N LYS A 203 10.13 -28.12 2.57
CA LYS A 203 10.44 -29.05 1.48
C LYS A 203 9.45 -30.22 1.43
N ILE A 204 9.04 -30.76 2.57
CA ILE A 204 8.04 -31.83 2.65
C ILE A 204 6.70 -31.34 2.07
N LEU A 205 6.25 -30.16 2.48
CA LEU A 205 5.02 -29.53 1.95
C LEU A 205 5.08 -29.35 0.42
N GLN A 206 6.18 -28.80 -0.09
CA GLN A 206 6.35 -28.61 -1.54
C GLN A 206 6.34 -29.95 -2.29
N THR A 207 6.91 -31.00 -1.69
CA THR A 207 7.00 -32.33 -2.31
C THR A 207 5.64 -33.03 -2.37
N ILE A 208 4.85 -32.97 -1.29
CA ILE A 208 3.57 -33.68 -1.21
C ILE A 208 2.43 -32.83 -1.75
N ALA A 209 2.25 -31.63 -1.20
CA ALA A 209 1.10 -30.80 -1.49
C ALA A 209 1.28 -29.96 -2.77
N ASN A 210 2.52 -29.66 -3.15
CA ASN A 210 2.87 -28.78 -4.27
C ASN A 210 2.12 -27.43 -4.23
N ILE A 211 2.02 -26.86 -3.02
CA ILE A 211 1.42 -25.54 -2.78
C ILE A 211 2.37 -24.67 -1.96
N SER A 212 2.18 -23.35 -2.02
CA SER A 212 2.74 -22.42 -1.05
C SER A 212 1.67 -22.04 -0.04
N LEU A 213 1.96 -22.18 1.25
CA LEU A 213 1.14 -21.59 2.31
C LEU A 213 1.50 -20.11 2.48
N HIS A 214 0.55 -19.31 2.95
CA HIS A 214 0.72 -17.88 3.11
C HIS A 214 0.40 -17.45 4.54
N SER A 215 1.17 -16.47 5.04
CA SER A 215 0.88 -15.85 6.33
C SER A 215 -0.43 -15.07 6.23
N VAL A 216 -1.21 -15.08 7.33
CA VAL A 216 -2.40 -14.25 7.46
C VAL A 216 -1.94 -12.81 7.70
N SER A 217 -2.20 -11.92 6.74
CA SER A 217 -1.86 -10.50 6.88
C SER A 217 -2.70 -9.82 7.97
N LYS A 218 -2.05 -9.12 8.89
CA LYS A 218 -2.74 -8.37 9.96
C LYS A 218 -3.41 -7.10 9.43
N THR A 219 -2.82 -6.45 8.43
CA THR A 219 -3.22 -5.11 7.98
C THR A 219 -3.94 -5.10 6.63
N ARG A 220 -3.79 -6.13 5.79
CA ARG A 220 -4.42 -6.23 4.45
C ARG A 220 -5.19 -7.54 4.30
N TRP A 221 -6.50 -7.50 4.48
CA TRP A 221 -7.39 -8.67 4.43
C TRP A 221 -7.52 -9.30 3.05
N SER A 222 -7.41 -8.53 1.97
CA SER A 222 -7.32 -9.09 0.62
C SER A 222 -6.20 -10.13 0.53
N ALA A 223 -5.04 -9.88 1.16
CA ALA A 223 -3.93 -10.82 1.19
C ALA A 223 -4.19 -12.11 2.00
N ARG A 224 -5.31 -12.21 2.73
CA ARG A 224 -5.72 -13.47 3.40
C ARG A 224 -6.39 -14.44 2.43
N VAL A 225 -6.80 -13.99 1.24
CA VAL A 225 -7.38 -14.87 0.22
C VAL A 225 -6.40 -15.98 -0.17
N ASP A 226 -5.11 -15.67 -0.30
CA ASP A 226 -4.07 -16.64 -0.63
C ASP A 226 -3.90 -17.71 0.46
N ALA A 227 -4.03 -17.31 1.73
CA ALA A 227 -3.97 -18.23 2.86
C ALA A 227 -5.15 -19.22 2.87
N ALA A 228 -6.37 -18.77 2.56
CA ALA A 228 -7.53 -19.66 2.42
C ALA A 228 -7.49 -20.48 1.12
N CYS A 229 -7.07 -19.87 0.01
CA CYS A 229 -7.02 -20.50 -1.30
C CYS A 229 -6.02 -21.65 -1.36
N SER A 230 -4.84 -21.49 -0.75
CA SER A 230 -3.83 -22.55 -0.65
C SER A 230 -4.37 -23.80 0.04
N LEU A 231 -5.18 -23.63 1.09
CA LEU A 231 -5.82 -24.74 1.81
C LEU A 231 -6.88 -25.45 0.95
N ILE A 232 -7.66 -24.72 0.15
CA ILE A 232 -8.65 -25.33 -0.76
C ILE A 232 -7.98 -26.10 -1.89
N LYS A 233 -6.87 -25.58 -2.43
CA LYS A 233 -6.17 -26.18 -3.57
C LYS A 233 -5.72 -27.62 -3.30
N ASN A 234 -5.22 -27.90 -2.10
CA ASN A 234 -4.78 -29.25 -1.74
C ASN A 234 -4.77 -29.51 -0.22
N HIS A 235 -5.96 -29.51 0.41
CA HIS A 235 -6.04 -29.75 1.85
C HIS A 235 -5.54 -31.15 2.25
N THR A 236 -5.74 -32.16 1.41
CA THR A 236 -5.30 -33.54 1.66
C THR A 236 -3.78 -33.62 1.69
N GLY A 237 -3.10 -33.01 0.72
CA GLY A 237 -1.64 -32.96 0.70
C GLY A 237 -1.05 -32.19 1.89
N VAL A 238 -1.73 -31.15 2.38
CA VAL A 238 -1.32 -30.44 3.61
C VAL A 238 -1.43 -31.36 4.84
N LEU A 239 -2.52 -32.11 4.95
CA LEU A 239 -2.72 -33.07 6.04
C LEU A 239 -1.67 -34.19 6.01
N GLU A 240 -1.42 -34.76 4.83
CA GLU A 240 -0.37 -35.77 4.62
C GLU A 240 1.02 -35.20 4.95
N SER A 241 1.29 -33.94 4.60
CA SER A 241 2.56 -33.29 4.94
C SER A 241 2.77 -33.14 6.45
N LEU A 242 1.71 -32.87 7.22
CA LEU A 242 1.80 -32.81 8.68
C LEU A 242 2.05 -34.18 9.29
N ILE A 243 1.34 -35.21 8.83
CA ILE A 243 1.55 -36.60 9.28
C ILE A 243 3.00 -37.02 8.98
N LYS A 244 3.50 -36.72 7.78
CA LYS A 244 4.88 -37.04 7.41
C LYS A 244 5.92 -36.31 8.27
N ILE A 245 5.65 -35.05 8.63
CA ILE A 245 6.52 -34.30 9.54
C ILE A 245 6.54 -34.91 10.95
N GLU A 246 5.39 -35.35 11.45
CA GLU A 246 5.27 -36.06 12.72
C GLU A 246 6.02 -37.40 12.72
N GLU A 247 6.01 -38.13 11.61
CA GLU A 247 6.68 -39.43 11.47
C GLU A 247 8.19 -39.34 11.23
N GLU A 248 8.65 -38.39 10.40
CA GLU A 248 10.04 -38.36 9.91
C GLU A 248 10.95 -37.38 10.68
N LEU A 249 10.41 -36.38 11.38
CA LEU A 249 11.20 -35.32 12.01
C LEU A 249 11.10 -35.38 13.53
N HIS A 250 12.24 -35.18 14.22
CA HIS A 250 12.24 -34.98 15.67
C HIS A 250 11.78 -33.56 16.01
N LEU A 251 10.52 -33.40 16.39
CA LEU A 251 9.92 -32.10 16.70
C LEU A 251 10.13 -31.69 18.17
N PRO A 252 10.40 -30.40 18.46
CA PRO A 252 10.29 -29.88 19.82
C PRO A 252 8.87 -30.08 20.38
N PRO A 253 8.70 -30.26 21.70
CA PRO A 253 7.39 -30.55 22.31
C PRO A 253 6.28 -29.55 21.94
N GLU A 254 6.60 -28.25 21.86
CA GLU A 254 5.64 -27.20 21.48
C GLU A 254 5.15 -27.37 20.03
N ILE A 255 6.07 -27.70 19.12
CA ILE A 255 5.76 -27.90 17.70
C ILE A 255 4.98 -29.20 17.51
N GLN A 256 5.32 -30.26 18.25
CA GLN A 256 4.58 -31.51 18.23
C GLN A 256 3.11 -31.27 18.64
N ALA A 257 2.88 -30.59 19.77
CA ALA A 257 1.53 -30.26 20.21
C ALA A 257 0.75 -29.42 19.17
N ASP A 258 1.43 -28.48 18.50
CA ASP A 258 0.83 -27.69 17.42
C ASP A 258 0.47 -28.57 16.21
N VAL A 259 1.33 -29.50 15.80
CA VAL A 259 1.07 -30.45 14.70
C VAL A 259 -0.12 -31.35 15.03
N ASP A 260 -0.17 -31.96 16.21
CA ASP A 260 -1.28 -32.82 16.65
C ASP A 260 -2.62 -32.07 16.60
N CYS A 261 -2.63 -30.83 17.09
CA CYS A 261 -3.81 -29.97 17.08
C CYS A 261 -4.24 -29.61 15.65
N LEU A 262 -3.28 -29.28 14.77
CA LEU A 262 -3.55 -28.94 13.37
C LEU A 262 -4.08 -30.14 12.58
N ILE A 263 -3.57 -31.34 12.81
CA ILE A 263 -4.08 -32.58 12.19
C ILE A 263 -5.55 -32.81 12.58
N LYS A 264 -5.89 -32.66 13.87
CA LYS A 264 -7.28 -32.76 14.35
C LYS A 264 -8.17 -31.69 13.74
N TRP A 265 -7.68 -30.45 13.69
CA TRP A 265 -8.41 -29.32 13.12
C TRP A 265 -8.68 -29.49 11.62
N LEU A 266 -7.69 -29.89 10.82
CA LEU A 266 -7.85 -30.12 9.38
C LEU A 266 -8.85 -31.25 9.05
N LYS A 267 -9.02 -32.22 9.95
CA LYS A 267 -10.01 -33.29 9.84
C LYS A 267 -11.42 -32.88 10.28
N SER A 268 -11.57 -31.70 10.91
CA SER A 268 -12.84 -31.27 11.48
C SER A 268 -13.82 -30.74 10.42
N PHE A 269 -15.12 -30.89 10.66
CA PHE A 269 -16.15 -30.26 9.84
C PHE A 269 -16.08 -28.73 9.91
N GLU A 270 -15.71 -28.19 11.07
CA GLU A 270 -15.53 -26.75 11.27
C GLU A 270 -14.50 -26.16 10.31
N PHE A 271 -13.36 -26.84 10.10
CA PHE A 271 -12.37 -26.43 9.11
C PHE A 271 -12.95 -26.36 7.71
N ILE A 272 -13.66 -27.39 7.26
CA ILE A 272 -14.24 -27.45 5.91
C ILE A 272 -15.24 -26.32 5.72
N LEU A 273 -16.13 -26.12 6.70
CA LEU A 273 -17.16 -25.09 6.68
C LEU A 273 -16.54 -23.69 6.63
N LEU A 274 -15.67 -23.37 7.57
CA LEU A 274 -15.07 -22.04 7.69
C LEU A 274 -14.15 -21.72 6.51
N THR A 275 -13.37 -22.69 6.02
CA THR A 275 -12.53 -22.49 4.83
C THR A 275 -13.37 -22.17 3.60
N THR A 276 -14.48 -22.89 3.40
CA THR A 276 -15.37 -22.68 2.26
C THR A 276 -16.06 -21.32 2.30
N ILE A 277 -16.58 -20.93 3.47
CA ILE A 277 -17.24 -19.64 3.67
C ILE A 277 -16.24 -18.50 3.48
N TRP A 278 -15.11 -18.56 4.20
CA TRP A 278 -14.15 -17.46 4.20
C TRP A 278 -13.41 -17.32 2.88
N PHE A 279 -13.18 -18.41 2.14
CA PHE A 279 -12.66 -18.27 0.79
C PHE A 279 -13.59 -17.46 -0.11
N LYS A 280 -14.90 -17.75 -0.12
CA LYS A 280 -15.86 -16.99 -0.93
C LYS A 280 -15.93 -15.52 -0.51
N VAL A 281 -15.97 -15.25 0.80
CA VAL A 281 -15.99 -13.88 1.34
C VAL A 281 -14.72 -13.13 0.99
N LEU A 282 -13.54 -13.73 1.23
CA LEU A 282 -12.24 -13.10 0.96
C LEU A 282 -12.02 -12.89 -0.54
N GLN A 283 -12.47 -13.81 -1.39
CA GLN A 283 -12.39 -13.64 -2.85
C GLN A 283 -13.20 -12.42 -3.29
N CYS A 284 -14.42 -12.25 -2.78
CA CYS A 284 -15.22 -11.06 -3.08
C CYS A 284 -14.55 -9.77 -2.61
N ILE A 285 -13.90 -9.79 -1.43
CA ILE A 285 -13.16 -8.65 -0.90
C ILE A 285 -11.93 -8.35 -1.77
N ASP A 286 -11.17 -9.37 -2.19
CA ASP A 286 -9.99 -9.22 -3.03
C ASP A 286 -10.34 -8.69 -4.43
N ASP A 287 -11.37 -9.25 -5.06
CA ASP A 287 -11.85 -8.81 -6.38
C ASP A 287 -12.27 -7.33 -6.36
N LYS A 288 -12.91 -6.87 -5.28
CA LYS A 288 -13.27 -5.45 -5.13
C LYS A 288 -12.05 -4.58 -4.84
N ASN A 289 -11.12 -5.03 -3.99
CA ASN A 289 -9.90 -4.26 -3.71
C ASN A 289 -8.98 -4.09 -4.93
N LYS A 290 -9.04 -4.98 -5.93
CA LYS A 290 -8.29 -4.81 -7.19
C LYS A 290 -8.83 -3.70 -8.09
N VAL A 291 -10.07 -3.27 -7.87
CA VAL A 291 -10.77 -2.27 -8.67
C VAL A 291 -10.84 -0.92 -7.97
N LEU A 292 -10.75 -0.91 -6.64
CA LEU A 292 -10.68 0.28 -5.79
C LEU A 292 -9.28 0.88 -5.77
#